data_AF-K1Y9F3-F1
#
_entry.id   AF-K1Y9F3-F1
#
_cell.length_a   1.000
_cell.length_b   1.000
_cell.length_c   1.000
_cell.angle_alpha   90.00
_cell.angle_beta   90.00
_cell.angle_gamma   90.00
#
_symmetry.space_group_name_H-M   'P 1'
#
loop_
_entity.id
_entity.type
_entity.pdbx_description
1 polymer ?
#
loop_
_entity_poly.entity_id
_entity_poly.type
_entity_poly.pdbx_seq_one_letter_code
_entity_poly.pdbx_strand_id
1 'polypeptide(L)'
;MEKGIVHHILWAGCRADQTSADANIAGGWHGAFTYYFCKEMNGCNNGLSRSKLLAKVRAGLKAGHYSQIPQLECGATKRNARME
;
A
#
# COMPACT_ATOMS: atom_id res chain seq x y z
N MET A 1 -9.73 28.69 -12.95
CA MET A 1 -8.82 27.81 -12.19
C MET A 1 -8.61 26.56 -13.01
N GLU A 2 -7.45 26.43 -13.67
CA GLU A 2 -7.08 25.18 -14.33
C GLU A 2 -7.05 24.06 -13.28
N LYS A 3 -7.99 23.13 -13.38
CA LYS A 3 -7.82 21.81 -12.76
C LYS A 3 -6.73 21.11 -13.55
N GLY A 4 -5.47 21.37 -13.20
CA GLY A 4 -4.35 20.56 -13.66
C GLY A 4 -4.69 19.10 -13.42
N ILE A 5 -4.69 18.29 -14.47
CA ILE A 5 -5.05 16.88 -14.38
C ILE A 5 -4.01 16.20 -13.50
N VAL A 6 -4.34 16.02 -12.22
CA VAL A 6 -3.47 15.34 -11.26
C VAL A 6 -3.69 13.84 -11.37
N HIS A 7 -2.89 13.17 -12.19
CA HIS A 7 -2.76 11.71 -12.22
C HIS A 7 -1.97 11.16 -11.01
N HIS A 8 -2.12 11.78 -9.84
CA HIS A 8 -1.39 11.37 -8.63
C HIS A 8 -2.10 10.23 -7.92
N ILE A 9 -1.31 9.28 -7.45
CA ILE A 9 -1.75 8.14 -6.66
C ILE A 9 -0.84 8.09 -5.45
N LEU A 10 -1.39 8.36 -4.27
CA LEU A 10 -0.64 8.36 -3.02
C LEU A 10 -0.92 7.06 -2.27
N TRP A 11 0.17 6.40 -1.87
CA TRP A 11 0.16 5.28 -0.96
C TRP A 11 0.84 5.71 0.34
N ALA A 12 0.10 5.73 1.44
CA ALA A 12 0.63 6.06 2.76
C ALA A 12 0.79 4.79 3.59
N GLY A 13 1.91 4.67 4.32
CA GLY A 13 2.21 3.48 5.13
C GLY A 13 1.27 3.28 6.33
N CYS A 14 0.59 4.34 6.77
CA CYS A 14 -0.33 4.31 7.89
C CYS A 14 -1.40 5.42 7.75
N ARG A 15 -2.38 5.44 8.67
CA ARG A 15 -3.26 6.61 8.84
C ARG A 15 -2.51 7.75 9.53
N ALA A 16 -3.05 8.95 9.44
CA ALA A 16 -2.48 10.14 10.07
C ALA A 16 -2.34 10.04 11.61
N ASP A 17 -3.19 9.24 12.26
CA ASP A 17 -3.19 9.00 13.71
C ASP A 17 -2.31 7.80 14.14
N GLN A 18 -1.47 7.29 13.25
CA GLN A 18 -0.68 6.08 13.46
C GLN A 18 0.80 6.30 13.13
N THR A 19 1.64 5.36 13.58
CA THR A 19 3.06 5.31 13.25
C THR A 19 3.33 4.19 12.26
N SER A 20 4.13 4.48 11.23
CA SER A 20 4.63 3.46 10.31
C SER A 20 5.83 2.74 10.94
N ALA A 21 5.84 1.41 10.94
CA ALA A 21 6.87 0.61 11.59
C ALA A 21 8.07 0.34 10.67
N ASP A 22 9.27 0.48 11.23
CA ASP A 22 10.48 -0.21 10.79
C ASP A 22 10.61 -1.51 11.60
N ALA A 23 10.84 -2.64 10.94
CA ALA A 23 10.72 -3.95 11.54
C ALA A 23 11.69 -4.98 10.98
N ASN A 24 12.14 -5.90 11.84
CA ASN A 24 12.89 -7.06 11.41
C ASN A 24 11.93 -8.11 10.83
N ILE A 25 11.97 -8.29 9.51
CA ILE A 25 11.11 -9.23 8.77
C ILE A 25 12.01 -10.11 7.93
N ALA A 26 11.81 -11.44 7.99
CA ALA A 26 12.59 -12.40 7.22
C ALA A 26 14.12 -12.28 7.41
N GLY A 27 14.56 -11.85 8.61
CA GLY A 27 15.99 -11.74 8.96
C GLY A 27 16.65 -10.41 8.58
N GLY A 28 15.90 -9.41 8.08
CA GLY A 28 16.42 -8.09 7.73
C GLY A 28 15.53 -6.95 8.25
N TRP A 29 16.09 -5.74 8.37
CA TRP A 29 15.33 -4.53 8.73
C TRP A 29 14.66 -3.91 7.50
N HIS A 30 13.36 -3.65 7.63
CA HIS A 30 12.52 -3.14 6.55
C HIS A 30 11.42 -2.23 7.09
N GLY A 31 11.07 -1.20 6.32
CA GLY A 31 9.78 -0.55 6.48
C GLY A 31 8.65 -1.55 6.22
N ALA A 32 7.85 -1.85 7.23
CA ALA A 32 6.87 -2.94 7.17
C ALA A 32 5.81 -2.72 6.07
N PHE A 33 5.35 -1.48 5.85
CA PHE A 33 4.48 -1.17 4.71
C PHE A 33 5.13 -1.55 3.37
N THR A 34 6.35 -1.04 3.12
CA THR A 34 7.08 -1.25 1.86
C THR A 34 7.37 -2.73 1.63
N TYR A 35 7.72 -3.47 2.68
CA TYR A 35 7.95 -4.91 2.61
C TYR A 35 6.72 -5.65 2.06
N TYR A 36 5.55 -5.48 2.69
CA TYR A 36 4.33 -6.15 2.24
C TYR A 36 3.83 -5.62 0.89
N PHE A 37 4.00 -4.33 0.61
CA PHE A 37 3.66 -3.76 -0.69
C PHE A 37 4.43 -4.45 -1.82
N CYS A 38 5.77 -4.52 -1.73
CA CYS A 38 6.60 -5.18 -2.73
C CYS A 38 6.32 -6.68 -2.83
N LYS A 39 6.13 -7.36 -1.69
CA LYS A 39 5.77 -8.78 -1.64
C LYS A 39 4.50 -9.08 -2.46
N GLU A 40 3.43 -8.30 -2.24
CA GLU A 40 2.17 -8.51 -2.92
C GLU A 40 2.18 -8.06 -4.39
N MET A 41 2.91 -6.98 -4.71
CA MET A 41 3.12 -6.53 -6.09
C MET A 41 3.82 -7.61 -6.93
N ASN A 42 4.93 -8.14 -6.43
CA ASN A 42 5.68 -9.21 -7.08
C ASN A 42 4.85 -10.49 -7.17
N GLY A 43 4.19 -10.89 -6.08
CA GLY A 43 3.38 -12.11 -6.03
C GLY A 43 2.17 -12.09 -6.97
N CYS A 44 1.67 -10.91 -7.35
CA CYS A 44 0.58 -10.78 -8.31
C CYS A 44 1.01 -10.39 -9.73
N ASN A 45 2.31 -10.18 -9.98
CA ASN A 45 2.85 -9.68 -11.25
C ASN A 45 2.06 -8.48 -11.80
N ASN A 46 1.82 -7.48 -10.94
CA ASN A 46 1.01 -6.29 -11.20
C ASN A 46 -0.45 -6.59 -11.64
N GLY A 47 -0.92 -7.82 -11.46
CA GLY A 47 -2.23 -8.31 -11.92
C GLY A 47 -3.44 -7.71 -11.20
N LEU A 48 -3.24 -7.15 -10.00
CA LEU A 48 -4.32 -6.67 -9.15
C LEU A 48 -4.66 -5.20 -9.40
N SER A 49 -5.91 -4.83 -9.09
CA SER A 49 -6.29 -3.44 -8.92
C SER A 49 -5.63 -2.84 -7.67
N ARG A 50 -5.51 -1.52 -7.61
CA ARG A 50 -4.94 -0.81 -6.45
C ARG A 50 -5.69 -1.13 -5.15
N SER A 51 -7.02 -1.16 -5.19
CA SER A 51 -7.86 -1.56 -4.06
C SER A 51 -7.59 -2.99 -3.57
N LYS A 52 -7.48 -3.94 -4.50
CA LYS A 52 -7.19 -5.34 -4.18
C LYS A 52 -5.78 -5.51 -3.62
N LEU A 53 -4.79 -4.82 -4.20
CA LEU A 53 -3.43 -4.80 -3.68
C LEU A 53 -3.39 -4.26 -2.25
N LEU A 54 -4.02 -3.12 -1.98
CA LEU A 54 -4.09 -2.52 -0.65
C LEU A 54 -4.72 -3.48 0.38
N ALA A 55 -5.76 -4.22 -0.01
CA ALA A 55 -6.39 -5.21 0.86
C ALA A 55 -5.42 -6.34 1.24
N LYS A 56 -4.61 -6.82 0.28
CA LYS A 56 -3.58 -7.84 0.56
C LYS A 56 -2.46 -7.31 1.43
N VAL A 57 -1.99 -6.07 1.19
CA VAL A 57 -0.98 -5.42 2.04
C VAL A 57 -1.48 -5.30 3.48
N ARG A 58 -2.73 -4.86 3.68
CA ARG A 58 -3.36 -4.80 5.02
C ARG A 58 -3.45 -6.18 5.68
N ALA A 59 -3.77 -7.23 4.92
CA ALA A 59 -3.80 -8.59 5.43
C ALA A 59 -2.41 -9.07 5.87
N GLY A 60 -1.37 -8.79 5.07
CA GLY A 60 0.02 -9.10 5.41
C GLY A 60 0.48 -8.39 6.68
N LEU A 61 0.22 -7.08 6.77
CA LEU A 61 0.54 -6.29 7.96
C LEU A 61 -0.17 -6.80 9.22
N LYS A 62 -1.46 -7.15 9.11
CA LYS A 62 -2.23 -7.73 10.22
C LYS A 62 -1.65 -9.08 10.67
N ALA A 63 -1.28 -9.94 9.72
CA ALA A 63 -0.65 -11.23 10.02
C ALA A 63 0.75 -11.07 10.65
N GLY A 64 1.47 -9.99 10.29
CA GLY A 64 2.73 -9.60 10.93
C GLY A 64 2.57 -8.82 12.24
N HIS A 65 1.35 -8.73 12.79
CA HIS A 65 1.03 -8.03 14.04
C HIS A 65 1.35 -6.53 14.06
N TYR A 66 1.36 -5.87 12.89
CA TYR A 66 1.52 -4.42 12.80
C TYR A 66 0.17 -3.70 12.93
N SER A 67 0.13 -2.65 13.75
CA SER A 67 -1.09 -1.84 13.98
C SER A 67 -1.37 -0.82 12.87
N GLN A 68 -0.37 -0.46 12.07
CA GLN A 68 -0.49 0.49 10.98
C GLN A 68 -1.50 0.04 9.91
N ILE A 69 -2.34 0.97 9.44
CA ILE A 69 -3.31 0.74 8.38
C ILE A 69 -2.97 1.63 7.18
N PRO A 70 -2.35 1.09 6.12
CA PRO A 70 -2.00 1.85 4.94
C PRO A 70 -3.21 2.47 4.24
N GLN A 71 -3.03 3.65 3.64
CA GLN A 71 -4.06 4.38 2.91
C GLN A 71 -3.73 4.48 1.41
N LEU A 72 -4.78 4.61 0.60
CA LEU A 72 -4.70 4.80 -0.86
C LEU A 72 -5.57 6.01 -1.23
N GLU A 73 -4.91 7.10 -1.57
CA GLU A 73 -5.56 8.32 -2.02
C GLU A 73 -5.40 8.45 -3.54
N CYS A 74 -6.52 8.32 -4.24
CA CYS A 74 -6.62 8.50 -5.69
C CYS A 74 -8.08 8.70 -6.11
N GLY A 75 -8.28 9.14 -7.35
CA GLY A 75 -9.61 9.22 -7.93
C GLY A 75 -10.33 7.85 -7.95
N ALA A 76 -11.64 7.85 -7.76
CA ALA A 76 -12.43 6.63 -7.60
C ALA A 76 -12.25 5.61 -8.75
N THR A 77 -12.16 6.09 -9.99
CA THR A 77 -11.91 5.24 -11.18
C THR A 77 -10.52 4.61 -11.16
N LYS A 78 -9.49 5.33 -10.67
CA LYS A 78 -8.11 4.84 -10.57
C LYS A 78 -7.91 3.82 -9.44
N ARG A 79 -8.76 3.86 -8.41
CA ARG A 79 -8.74 2.90 -7.30
C ARG A 79 -8.95 1.45 -7.75
N ASN A 80 -9.80 1.25 -8.77
CA ASN A 80 -10.11 -0.07 -9.31
C ASN A 80 -9.35 -0.41 -10.59
N ALA A 81 -8.59 0.54 -11.14
CA ALA A 81 -7.66 0.28 -12.23
C ALA A 81 -6.50 -0.61 -11.75
N ARG A 82 -5.95 -1.39 -12.70
CA ARG A 82 -4.78 -2.24 -12.49
C ARG A 82 -3.55 -1.39 -12.13
N MET A 83 -2.59 -2.01 -11.45
CA MET A 83 -1.24 -1.47 -11.34
C MET A 83 -0.61 -1.53 -12.74
N GLU A 84 -0.55 -0.38 -13.41
CA GLU A 84 0.10 -0.18 -14.72
C GLU A 84 1.57 0.16 -14.51
#